data_AF-A0A960VVN3-F1
#
_entry.id   AF-A0A960VVN3-F1
#
_cell.length_a   1.000
_cell.length_b   1.000
_cell.length_c   1.000
_cell.angle_alpha   90.00
_cell.angle_beta   90.00
_cell.angle_gamma   90.00
#
_symmetry.space_group_name_H-M   'P 1'
#
loop_
_entity.id
_entity.type
_entity.pdbx_description
1 polymer ?
#
loop_
_entity_poly.entity_id
_entity_poly.type
_entity_poly.pdbx_seq_one_letter_code
_entity_poly.pdbx_strand_id
1 'polypeptide(L)'
;MFKFLIFILVLLPSFLLYPQKAGGIKKVKEIKEVEETKEVIEEIKEEVEGNNCKSRKGSSIAFIEVFEPKDLSREQYEVMLNFKNPKERQKYITWSKEDEQYPESMNLDIVIDQVETRIARGTIQSIQDKGRVRFQIFSLGRVPEGQHCARLLASDGLTVLDEFGFIAPPRMDEPSKQPIVQKLHPLGGVAGDTIVITGKNFGDSIDKVSIEFLTKKGDNLNYWKEEVLGSTIPFVLSKEESNDDKKEINETIRFSVPGHPKLNSFDIREWLFGKTIYVRVLVNHRPATLERFTILNSNWKIIIIIISILVTIVFIGSLAFIIHHKQFYAFIVLDTKTNMYSLSKVQAFAWLVALLGSYFYVAICSGIILQNGKIPDFNYSLIGLMGISVGGLLTSNYLDNKTEKTKRKEKPLLIDLVMSSDGEIQLPKLQLLGFTAISIIIYIFNLLQSNVLAGLPDIPNTLHTLLLTSQGGFIGGKAINNRLSAAEKKPDDNKETESQVEEKESEDVEEVDVTFGSLDAVEEKDAQGNKKTTAENPKESN
;
A
#
# COMPACT_ATOMS: atom_id res chain seq x y z
N MET A 1 -27.53 23.44 1.47
CA MET A 1 -26.78 22.17 1.41
C MET A 1 -26.36 21.78 -0.01
N PHE A 2 -27.23 21.71 -1.02
CA PHE A 2 -26.85 21.36 -2.41
C PHE A 2 -25.78 22.30 -3.01
N LYS A 3 -25.89 23.62 -2.79
CA LYS A 3 -24.84 24.58 -3.16
C LYS A 3 -23.54 24.40 -2.36
N PHE A 4 -23.58 23.86 -1.15
CA PHE A 4 -22.40 23.65 -0.29
C PHE A 4 -21.65 22.36 -0.68
N LEU A 5 -22.37 21.32 -1.10
CA LEU A 5 -21.77 20.08 -1.60
C LEU A 5 -21.14 20.27 -2.98
N ILE A 6 -21.80 21.03 -3.87
CA ILE A 6 -21.20 21.46 -5.16
C ILE A 6 -20.01 22.39 -4.92
N PHE A 7 -20.06 23.28 -3.92
CA PHE A 7 -18.92 24.14 -3.57
C PHE A 7 -17.70 23.32 -3.08
N ILE A 8 -17.91 22.25 -2.32
CA ILE A 8 -16.82 21.34 -1.90
C ILE A 8 -16.27 20.53 -3.10
N LEU A 9 -17.14 19.98 -3.95
CA LEU A 9 -16.73 19.18 -5.12
C LEU A 9 -16.07 20.02 -6.24
N VAL A 10 -16.42 21.30 -6.38
CA VAL A 10 -15.86 22.22 -7.40
C VAL A 10 -14.60 22.96 -6.91
N LEU A 11 -14.42 23.15 -5.60
CA LEU A 11 -13.21 23.78 -5.04
C LEU A 11 -12.04 22.84 -4.78
N LEU A 12 -12.30 21.54 -4.59
CA LEU A 12 -11.23 20.55 -4.37
C LEU A 12 -10.20 20.49 -5.52
N PRO A 13 -10.57 20.64 -6.81
CA PRO A 13 -9.60 20.76 -7.90
C PRO A 13 -8.95 22.16 -8.00
N SER A 14 -9.69 23.21 -7.64
CA SER A 14 -9.27 24.60 -7.85
C SER A 14 -8.25 25.09 -6.80
N PHE A 15 -8.27 24.51 -5.59
CA PHE A 15 -7.28 24.77 -4.54
C PHE A 15 -5.94 24.03 -4.76
N LEU A 16 -5.92 22.99 -5.61
CA LEU A 16 -4.73 22.20 -5.92
C LEU A 16 -3.81 22.85 -6.97
N LEU A 17 -4.21 23.97 -7.60
CA LEU A 17 -3.47 24.61 -8.69
C LEU A 17 -2.94 26.01 -8.36
N TYR A 18 -2.98 26.47 -7.11
CA TYR A 18 -2.50 27.81 -6.75
C TYR A 18 -1.07 27.79 -6.19
N PRO A 19 -0.07 28.39 -6.87
CA PRO A 19 1.26 28.52 -6.31
C PRO A 19 1.27 29.63 -5.24
N GLN A 20 1.47 29.25 -3.97
CA GLN A 20 1.66 30.21 -2.88
C GLN A 20 3.14 30.63 -2.82
N LYS A 21 3.40 31.94 -2.99
CA LYS A 21 4.69 32.59 -2.73
C LYS A 21 5.00 32.47 -1.23
N ALA A 22 6.07 31.74 -0.90
CA ALA A 22 6.54 31.57 0.47
C ALA A 22 7.01 32.90 1.09
N GLY A 23 6.28 33.36 2.12
CA GLY A 23 6.72 34.40 3.03
C GLY A 23 7.70 33.85 4.07
N GLY A 24 8.81 34.56 4.26
CA GLY A 24 9.95 34.12 5.06
C GLY A 24 9.63 33.89 6.54
N ILE A 25 10.16 32.78 7.06
CA ILE A 25 10.19 32.48 8.50
C ILE A 25 11.65 32.58 8.99
N LYS A 26 11.79 33.29 10.12
CA LYS A 26 13.04 33.61 10.83
C LYS A 26 13.86 32.37 11.20
N LYS A 27 15.18 32.50 11.04
CA LYS A 27 16.23 31.59 11.52
C LYS A 27 16.05 31.28 13.01
N VAL A 28 15.80 30.02 13.32
CA VAL A 28 16.08 29.43 14.64
C VAL A 28 17.48 28.82 14.58
N LYS A 29 18.21 29.04 15.66
CA LYS A 29 19.64 28.81 15.82
C LYS A 29 19.81 27.41 16.42
N GLU A 30 20.25 26.45 15.62
CA GLU A 30 20.67 25.13 16.09
C GLU A 30 21.85 24.68 15.23
N ILE A 31 23.04 24.61 15.84
CA ILE A 31 24.23 23.98 15.30
C ILE A 31 24.88 23.28 16.49
N LYS A 32 24.84 21.95 16.48
CA LYS A 32 25.80 21.07 17.16
C LYS A 32 25.84 19.64 16.63
N GLU A 33 24.91 19.23 15.76
CA GLU A 33 24.91 17.89 15.14
C GLU A 33 25.51 17.83 13.72
N VAL A 34 26.02 18.95 13.19
CA VAL A 34 26.64 19.01 11.84
C VAL A 34 28.15 18.71 11.87
N GLU A 35 28.76 18.60 13.06
CA GLU A 35 30.21 18.34 13.19
C GLU A 35 30.56 16.86 12.98
N GLU A 36 29.81 15.90 13.53
CA GLU A 36 30.13 14.46 13.37
C GLU A 36 30.01 13.96 11.93
N THR A 37 29.03 14.45 11.15
CA THR A 37 28.91 14.04 9.73
C THR A 37 29.95 14.72 8.84
N LYS A 38 30.49 15.87 9.26
CA LYS A 38 31.62 16.51 8.58
C LYS A 38 32.91 15.77 8.87
N GLU A 39 33.11 15.28 10.08
CA GLU A 39 34.32 14.52 10.47
C GLU A 39 34.47 13.24 9.65
N VAL A 40 33.39 12.46 9.46
CA VAL A 40 33.43 11.24 8.62
C VAL A 40 33.68 11.57 7.14
N ILE A 41 33.14 12.69 6.62
CA ILE A 41 33.38 13.12 5.24
C ILE A 41 34.79 13.70 5.07
N GLU A 42 35.36 14.34 6.11
CA GLU A 42 36.74 14.83 6.10
C GLU A 42 37.76 13.70 6.27
N GLU A 43 37.46 12.67 7.08
CA GLU A 43 38.29 11.47 7.21
C GLU A 43 38.36 10.69 5.88
N ILE A 44 37.22 10.53 5.19
CA ILE A 44 37.19 9.95 3.82
C ILE A 44 37.95 10.84 2.82
N LYS A 45 37.93 12.17 2.97
CA LYS A 45 38.71 13.07 2.11
C LYS A 45 40.21 12.99 2.38
N GLU A 46 40.64 12.92 3.63
CA GLU A 46 42.05 12.81 3.99
C GLU A 46 42.63 11.45 3.58
N GLU A 47 41.86 10.36 3.68
CA GLU A 47 42.28 9.04 3.19
C GLU A 47 42.40 9.01 1.66
N VAL A 48 41.54 9.74 0.94
CA VAL A 48 41.65 9.93 -0.52
C VAL A 48 42.85 10.81 -0.90
N GLU A 49 43.25 11.78 -0.07
CA GLU A 49 44.40 12.66 -0.32
C GLU A 49 45.77 11.99 -0.08
N GLY A 50 45.81 10.85 0.61
CA GLY A 50 47.04 10.11 0.94
C GLY A 50 47.76 9.45 -0.26
N ASN A 51 47.10 9.29 -1.41
CA ASN A 51 47.66 8.63 -2.59
C ASN A 51 47.44 9.45 -3.89
N ASN A 52 48.54 9.96 -4.43
CA ASN A 52 48.89 10.44 -5.79
C ASN A 52 47.88 11.15 -6.76
N CYS A 53 46.56 11.09 -6.61
CA CYS A 53 45.62 11.89 -7.40
C CYS A 53 45.59 13.33 -6.85
N LYS A 54 46.67 14.09 -7.00
CA LYS A 54 46.68 15.50 -6.57
C LYS A 54 45.72 16.29 -7.46
N SER A 55 44.51 16.55 -6.96
CA SER A 55 43.60 17.51 -7.57
C SER A 55 44.37 18.81 -7.80
N ARG A 56 44.71 19.07 -9.06
CA ARG A 56 45.34 20.34 -9.43
C ARG A 56 44.28 21.40 -9.25
N LYS A 57 44.29 22.07 -8.09
CA LYS A 57 43.45 23.22 -7.71
C LYS A 57 43.52 24.44 -8.69
N GLY A 58 44.08 24.29 -9.88
CA GLY A 58 44.42 25.37 -10.80
C GLY A 58 43.94 25.23 -12.24
N SER A 59 43.11 24.24 -12.61
CA SER A 59 42.48 24.29 -13.93
C SER A 59 41.41 25.39 -13.98
N SER A 60 41.53 26.28 -14.96
CA SER A 60 40.70 27.47 -15.12
C SER A 60 39.35 27.22 -15.81
N ILE A 61 39.12 26.02 -16.36
CA ILE A 61 38.12 25.83 -17.44
C ILE A 61 36.95 24.92 -17.01
N ALA A 62 37.22 23.67 -16.61
CA ALA A 62 36.21 22.70 -16.21
C ALA A 62 36.76 21.74 -15.16
N PHE A 63 35.89 21.23 -14.28
CA PHE A 63 36.23 20.20 -13.30
C PHE A 63 35.14 19.14 -13.17
N ILE A 64 35.50 17.93 -12.76
CA ILE A 64 34.59 16.83 -12.47
C ILE A 64 33.92 17.08 -11.11
N GLU A 65 32.61 17.33 -11.12
CA GLU A 65 31.78 17.50 -9.93
C GLU A 65 31.26 16.15 -9.40
N VAL A 66 30.97 15.20 -10.29
CA VAL A 66 30.46 13.87 -9.94
C VAL A 66 31.09 12.82 -10.86
N PHE A 67 31.53 11.71 -10.27
CA PHE A 67 31.98 10.51 -10.96
C PHE A 67 31.48 9.28 -10.20
N GLU A 68 30.41 8.65 -10.69
CA GLU A 68 29.72 7.56 -9.96
C GLU A 68 29.51 6.34 -10.86
N PRO A 69 29.74 5.11 -10.36
CA PRO A 69 29.43 3.91 -11.12
C PRO A 69 27.91 3.76 -11.28
N LYS A 70 27.45 3.59 -12.52
CA LYS A 70 26.03 3.40 -12.86
C LYS A 70 25.69 1.95 -13.15
N ASP A 71 26.54 1.27 -13.92
CA ASP A 71 26.43 -0.15 -14.23
C ASP A 71 27.83 -0.75 -14.34
N LEU A 72 28.30 -1.34 -13.24
CA LEU A 72 29.62 -1.98 -13.17
C LEU A 72 29.73 -3.22 -14.06
N SER A 73 28.61 -3.85 -14.44
CA SER A 73 28.66 -4.98 -15.37
C SER A 73 29.14 -4.54 -16.76
N ARG A 74 28.84 -3.28 -17.12
CA ARG A 74 29.19 -2.63 -18.39
C ARG A 74 30.26 -1.55 -18.28
N GLU A 75 30.92 -1.45 -17.11
CA GLU A 75 31.90 -0.39 -16.81
C GLU A 75 31.37 1.02 -17.15
N GLN A 76 30.10 1.25 -16.80
CA GLN A 76 29.42 2.50 -17.11
C GLN A 76 29.46 3.43 -15.90
N TYR A 77 29.95 4.64 -16.12
CA TYR A 77 30.06 5.69 -15.11
C TYR A 77 29.24 6.91 -15.52
N GLU A 78 28.61 7.57 -14.56
CA GLU A 78 28.00 8.88 -14.74
C GLU A 78 29.02 9.96 -14.36
N VAL A 79 29.20 10.93 -15.25
CA VAL A 79 30.12 12.05 -15.08
C VAL A 79 29.34 13.36 -15.13
N MET A 80 29.60 14.24 -14.17
CA MET A 80 29.14 15.62 -14.20
C MET A 80 30.33 16.56 -14.22
N LEU A 81 30.43 17.38 -15.26
CA LEU A 81 31.41 18.45 -15.37
C LEU A 81 30.79 19.78 -14.99
N ASN A 82 31.58 20.65 -14.40
CA ASN A 82 31.22 22.03 -14.10
C ASN A 82 32.23 22.98 -14.74
N PHE A 83 31.76 23.81 -15.67
CA PHE A 83 32.57 24.80 -16.36
C PHE A 83 32.52 26.12 -15.60
N LYS A 84 33.69 26.64 -15.19
CA LYS A 84 33.78 27.93 -14.47
C LYS A 84 33.23 29.08 -15.28
N ASN A 85 33.44 29.06 -16.60
CA ASN A 85 32.93 30.05 -17.53
C ASN A 85 31.97 29.40 -18.55
N PRO A 86 30.66 29.73 -18.54
CA PRO A 86 29.70 29.19 -19.49
C PRO A 86 30.05 29.43 -20.97
N LYS A 87 30.86 30.45 -21.29
CA LYS A 87 31.32 30.72 -22.67
C LYS A 87 32.40 29.75 -23.13
N GLU A 88 33.25 29.27 -22.22
CA GLU A 88 34.29 28.29 -22.56
C GLU A 88 33.70 26.92 -22.86
N ARG A 89 32.55 26.60 -22.27
CA ARG A 89 31.77 25.41 -22.56
C ARG A 89 31.52 25.21 -24.06
N GLN A 90 31.26 26.29 -24.81
CA GLN A 90 31.01 26.22 -26.26
C GLN A 90 32.24 25.76 -27.06
N LYS A 91 33.45 25.87 -26.51
CA LYS A 91 34.68 25.37 -27.17
C LYS A 91 34.78 23.85 -27.12
N TYR A 92 34.19 23.22 -26.10
CA TYR A 92 34.33 21.80 -25.83
C TYR A 92 33.08 20.98 -26.17
N ILE A 93 31.94 21.65 -26.36
CA ILE A 93 30.66 21.02 -26.61
C ILE A 93 30.07 21.63 -27.87
N THR A 94 29.89 20.79 -28.89
CA THR A 94 29.24 21.16 -30.13
C THR A 94 27.75 20.87 -30.00
N TRP A 95 26.94 21.91 -30.11
CA TRP A 95 25.50 21.83 -29.96
C TRP A 95 24.82 21.48 -31.27
N SER A 96 23.74 20.70 -31.21
CA SER A 96 22.89 20.54 -32.38
C SER A 96 22.24 21.86 -32.74
N LYS A 97 22.10 22.13 -34.04
CA LYS A 97 21.36 23.30 -34.52
C LYS A 97 19.86 23.18 -34.30
N GLU A 98 19.35 21.97 -34.13
CA GLU A 98 17.91 21.68 -34.05
C GLU A 98 17.39 21.63 -32.60
N ASP A 99 18.27 21.37 -31.63
CA ASP A 99 17.91 21.30 -30.21
C ASP A 99 19.05 21.78 -29.31
N GLU A 100 18.91 23.00 -28.74
CA GLU A 100 19.88 23.59 -27.81
C GLU A 100 20.03 22.80 -26.50
N GLN A 101 19.20 21.79 -26.24
CA GLN A 101 19.26 20.99 -25.03
C GLN A 101 20.19 19.77 -25.15
N TYR A 102 20.45 19.30 -26.38
CA TYR A 102 21.19 18.05 -26.66
C TYR A 102 22.40 18.30 -27.56
N PRO A 103 23.62 18.33 -27.00
CA PRO A 103 24.81 18.46 -27.83
C PRO A 103 25.09 17.21 -28.66
N GLU A 104 25.50 17.41 -29.91
CA GLU A 104 25.79 16.32 -30.87
C GLU A 104 27.11 15.63 -30.55
N SER A 105 28.09 16.39 -30.05
CA SER A 105 29.41 15.88 -29.74
C SER A 105 30.09 16.70 -28.66
N MET A 106 31.04 16.04 -27.98
CA MET A 106 31.87 16.65 -26.95
C MET A 106 33.32 16.30 -27.29
N ASN A 107 34.14 17.33 -27.38
CA ASN A 107 35.55 17.25 -27.73
C ASN A 107 36.39 17.16 -26.44
N LEU A 108 36.03 16.21 -25.58
CA LEU A 108 36.69 15.94 -24.32
C LEU A 108 36.80 14.43 -24.15
N ASP A 109 37.96 13.99 -23.68
CA ASP A 109 38.19 12.59 -23.36
C ASP A 109 38.33 12.43 -21.84
N ILE A 110 37.89 11.28 -21.36
CA ILE A 110 38.11 10.89 -19.96
C ILE A 110 38.91 9.60 -19.97
N VAL A 111 39.96 9.56 -19.17
CA VAL A 111 40.80 8.37 -18.99
C VAL A 111 40.83 8.02 -17.51
N ILE A 112 40.54 6.77 -17.18
CA ILE A 112 40.61 6.25 -15.80
C ILE A 112 41.95 5.54 -15.67
N ASP A 113 42.92 6.15 -14.99
CA ASP A 113 44.32 5.71 -14.97
C ASP A 113 44.91 5.49 -16.37
N GLN A 114 44.97 4.23 -16.82
CA GLN A 114 45.45 3.80 -18.14
C GLN A 114 44.31 3.23 -19.01
N VAL A 115 43.09 3.23 -18.51
CA VAL A 115 41.92 2.65 -19.18
C VAL A 115 41.19 3.75 -19.96
N GLU A 116 41.16 3.59 -21.28
CA GLU A 116 40.41 4.47 -22.17
C GLU A 116 38.91 4.38 -21.90
N THR A 117 38.21 5.51 -22.03
CA THR A 117 36.75 5.54 -21.93
C THR A 117 36.13 6.12 -23.19
N ARG A 118 34.84 5.86 -23.40
CA ARG A 118 34.04 6.47 -24.46
C ARG A 118 32.79 7.08 -23.89
N ILE A 119 32.51 8.32 -24.29
CA ILE A 119 31.23 8.96 -23.97
C ILE A 119 30.10 8.18 -24.65
N ALA A 120 29.12 7.78 -23.85
CA ALA A 120 27.92 7.13 -24.31
C ALA A 120 27.10 8.09 -25.19
N ARG A 121 26.86 7.70 -26.44
CA ARG A 121 26.11 8.52 -27.40
C ARG A 121 24.72 8.85 -26.87
N GLY A 122 24.29 10.11 -27.05
CA GLY A 122 22.98 10.61 -26.63
C GLY A 122 22.82 10.82 -25.12
N THR A 123 23.88 10.65 -24.32
CA THR A 123 23.81 10.85 -22.86
C THR A 123 24.24 12.24 -22.41
N ILE A 124 24.83 13.03 -23.32
CA ILE A 124 25.33 14.37 -23.01
C ILE A 124 24.17 15.33 -22.85
N GLN A 125 24.11 15.99 -21.70
CA GLN A 125 23.01 16.82 -21.29
C GLN A 125 23.51 18.11 -20.66
N SER A 126 22.92 19.20 -21.11
CA SER A 126 23.08 20.52 -20.53
C SER A 126 22.23 20.71 -19.29
N ILE A 127 22.82 21.18 -18.20
CA ILE A 127 22.05 21.75 -17.09
C ILE A 127 22.07 23.27 -17.27
N GLN A 128 20.97 23.81 -17.83
CA GLN A 128 20.86 25.16 -18.40
C GLN A 128 21.33 26.30 -17.47
N ASP A 129 21.26 26.13 -16.15
CA ASP A 129 21.48 27.26 -15.23
C ASP A 129 22.91 27.42 -14.66
N LYS A 130 23.85 26.50 -14.87
CA LYS A 130 25.10 26.50 -14.07
C LYS A 130 26.40 26.15 -14.80
N GLY A 131 26.42 26.16 -16.14
CA GLY A 131 27.62 25.71 -16.86
C GLY A 131 27.96 24.25 -16.58
N ARG A 132 26.98 23.43 -16.17
CA ARG A 132 27.18 22.02 -15.84
C ARG A 132 26.72 21.12 -16.97
N VAL A 133 27.45 20.03 -17.16
CA VAL A 133 27.25 19.08 -18.24
C VAL A 133 27.30 17.69 -17.66
N ARG A 134 26.25 16.91 -17.87
CA ARG A 134 26.18 15.52 -17.43
C ARG A 134 26.27 14.61 -18.64
N PHE A 135 26.98 13.51 -18.52
CA PHE A 135 27.01 12.44 -19.52
C PHE A 135 27.40 11.13 -18.88
N GLN A 136 27.34 10.07 -19.65
CA GLN A 136 27.81 8.76 -19.23
C GLN A 136 29.03 8.38 -20.06
N ILE A 137 29.94 7.66 -19.44
CA ILE A 137 31.09 7.06 -20.12
C ILE A 137 31.06 5.55 -19.93
N PHE A 138 31.60 4.84 -20.92
CA PHE A 138 31.91 3.42 -20.86
C PHE A 138 33.42 3.27 -20.82
N SER A 139 33.94 2.51 -19.87
CA SER A 139 35.33 2.08 -19.94
C SER A 139 35.52 1.05 -21.06
N LEU A 140 36.54 1.20 -21.88
CA LEU A 140 36.91 0.23 -22.93
C LEU A 140 37.68 -0.98 -22.38
N GLY A 141 38.20 -0.84 -21.17
CA GLY A 141 38.87 -1.92 -20.43
C GLY A 141 38.30 -2.05 -19.03
N ARG A 142 38.80 -3.05 -18.30
CA ARG A 142 38.41 -3.27 -16.91
C ARG A 142 39.11 -2.24 -16.02
N VAL A 143 38.33 -1.52 -15.23
CA VAL A 143 38.88 -0.72 -14.13
C VAL A 143 39.01 -1.67 -12.94
N PRO A 144 40.22 -1.86 -12.37
CA PRO A 144 40.40 -2.67 -11.17
C PRO A 144 39.55 -2.15 -10.00
N GLU A 145 39.47 -2.94 -8.93
CA GLU A 145 38.90 -2.44 -7.67
C GLU A 145 39.93 -1.58 -6.93
N GLY A 146 39.46 -0.58 -6.19
CA GLY A 146 40.30 0.29 -5.37
C GLY A 146 40.26 1.75 -5.79
N GLN A 147 41.29 2.50 -5.44
CA GLN A 147 41.39 3.94 -5.69
C GLN A 147 41.97 4.21 -7.08
N HIS A 148 41.33 5.07 -7.87
CA HIS A 148 41.71 5.42 -9.24
C HIS A 148 41.64 6.93 -9.50
N CYS A 149 42.40 7.42 -10.48
CA CYS A 149 42.32 8.81 -10.94
C CYS A 149 41.61 8.89 -12.30
N ALA A 150 40.48 9.59 -12.37
CA ALA A 150 39.86 9.99 -13.62
C ALA A 150 40.48 11.32 -14.09
N ARG A 151 41.09 11.32 -15.28
CA ARG A 151 41.68 12.51 -15.91
C ARG A 151 40.77 12.99 -17.04
N LEU A 152 40.35 14.25 -16.96
CA LEU A 152 39.65 14.95 -18.04
C LEU A 152 40.70 15.56 -18.98
N LEU A 153 40.69 15.16 -20.24
CA LEU A 153 41.63 15.61 -21.27
C LEU A 153 40.92 16.49 -22.30
N ALA A 154 41.64 17.48 -22.82
CA ALA A 154 41.20 18.22 -24.00
C ALA A 154 41.25 17.32 -25.25
N SER A 155 40.68 17.81 -26.35
CA SER A 155 40.63 17.10 -27.64
C SER A 155 41.99 16.76 -28.26
N ASP A 156 43.07 17.34 -27.77
CA ASP A 156 44.43 16.99 -28.18
C ASP A 156 44.94 15.69 -27.52
N GLY A 157 44.21 15.16 -26.54
CA GLY A 157 44.58 13.98 -25.74
C GLY A 157 45.79 14.21 -24.81
N LEU A 158 46.36 15.41 -24.77
CA LEU A 158 47.60 15.72 -24.06
C LEU A 158 47.38 16.71 -22.92
N THR A 159 46.47 17.66 -23.09
CA THR A 159 46.20 18.70 -22.10
C THR A 159 45.23 18.18 -21.04
N VAL A 160 45.76 17.94 -19.83
CA VAL A 160 44.93 17.57 -18.66
C VAL A 160 44.19 18.80 -18.15
N LEU A 161 42.87 18.77 -18.29
CA LEU A 161 41.95 19.80 -17.81
C LEU A 161 41.54 19.58 -16.36
N ASP A 162 41.41 18.34 -15.89
CA ASP A 162 41.13 18.07 -14.48
C ASP A 162 41.53 16.65 -14.10
N GLU A 163 41.68 16.41 -12.80
CA GLU A 163 41.98 15.11 -12.24
C GLU A 163 41.17 14.88 -10.96
N PHE A 164 40.41 13.79 -10.94
CA PHE A 164 39.46 13.45 -9.88
C PHE A 164 39.74 12.03 -9.36
N GLY A 165 40.01 11.91 -8.07
CA GLY A 165 40.14 10.60 -7.41
C GLY A 165 38.77 10.00 -7.10
N PHE A 166 38.58 8.73 -7.40
CA PHE A 166 37.39 7.97 -7.00
C PHE A 166 37.76 6.55 -6.58
N ILE A 167 36.87 5.90 -5.84
CA ILE A 167 37.03 4.49 -5.44
C ILE A 167 36.15 3.65 -6.37
N ALA A 168 36.77 2.87 -7.25
CA ALA A 168 36.07 1.84 -8.00
C ALA A 168 35.72 0.70 -7.03
N PRO A 169 34.42 0.40 -6.83
CA PRO A 169 34.04 -0.70 -5.97
C PRO A 169 34.55 -2.02 -6.56
N PRO A 170 34.66 -3.08 -5.73
CA PRO A 170 34.94 -4.43 -6.20
C PRO A 170 34.07 -4.78 -7.42
N ARG A 171 34.54 -5.59 -8.36
CA ARG A 171 33.67 -6.12 -9.42
C ARG A 171 32.99 -7.39 -8.93
N MET A 172 31.76 -7.62 -9.37
CA MET A 172 31.20 -8.97 -9.38
C MET A 172 31.21 -9.41 -10.83
N ASP A 173 32.01 -10.41 -11.16
CA ASP A 173 32.09 -10.94 -12.53
C ASP A 173 30.75 -11.54 -13.01
N GLU A 174 29.86 -11.84 -12.07
CA GLU A 174 28.53 -12.35 -12.32
C GLU A 174 27.46 -11.28 -12.01
N PRO A 175 26.64 -10.87 -13.01
CA PRO A 175 25.51 -9.95 -12.80
C PRO A 175 24.52 -10.44 -11.73
N SER A 176 24.43 -11.75 -11.52
CA SER A 176 23.60 -12.39 -10.49
C SER A 176 23.99 -12.01 -9.07
N LYS A 177 25.20 -11.46 -8.87
CA LYS A 177 25.71 -11.04 -7.56
C LYS A 177 25.54 -9.53 -7.30
N GLN A 178 24.86 -8.78 -8.17
CA GLN A 178 24.50 -7.39 -7.90
C GLN A 178 23.45 -7.31 -6.78
N PRO A 179 23.54 -6.37 -5.82
CA PRO A 179 22.50 -6.20 -4.84
C PRO A 179 21.18 -5.83 -5.52
N ILE A 180 20.12 -6.56 -5.20
CA ILE A 180 18.79 -6.35 -5.79
C ILE A 180 17.80 -6.29 -4.64
N VAL A 181 17.05 -5.19 -4.57
CA VAL A 181 15.86 -5.12 -3.73
C VAL A 181 14.70 -5.78 -4.49
N GLN A 182 14.04 -6.74 -3.85
CA GLN A 182 12.87 -7.43 -4.40
C GLN A 182 11.57 -6.90 -3.80
N LYS A 183 11.57 -6.56 -2.50
CA LYS A 183 10.38 -6.13 -1.78
C LYS A 183 10.74 -5.18 -0.66
N LEU A 184 9.88 -4.18 -0.47
CA LEU A 184 9.90 -3.24 0.65
C LEU A 184 8.57 -3.39 1.43
N HIS A 185 8.65 -3.55 2.75
CA HIS A 185 7.45 -3.67 3.59
C HIS A 185 7.65 -3.04 4.98
N PRO A 186 6.75 -2.15 5.44
CA PRO A 186 5.66 -1.55 4.67
C PRO A 186 6.17 -0.59 3.59
N LEU A 187 5.32 -0.25 2.61
CA LEU A 187 5.63 0.71 1.53
C LEU A 187 5.58 2.18 1.99
N GLY A 188 5.21 2.43 3.24
CA GLY A 188 5.22 3.73 3.85
C GLY A 188 5.18 3.64 5.38
N GLY A 189 5.62 4.69 6.05
CA GLY A 189 5.73 4.72 7.51
C GLY A 189 6.02 6.13 8.02
N VAL A 190 5.87 6.31 9.33
CA VAL A 190 6.29 7.53 10.04
C VAL A 190 7.74 7.41 10.51
N ALA A 191 8.37 8.52 10.89
CA ALA A 191 9.69 8.48 11.52
C ALA A 191 9.69 7.54 12.74
N GLY A 192 10.69 6.67 12.83
CA GLY A 192 10.80 5.64 13.87
C GLY A 192 10.18 4.29 13.52
N ASP A 193 9.30 4.21 12.52
CA ASP A 193 8.75 2.92 12.07
C ASP A 193 9.87 2.02 11.53
N THR A 194 9.77 0.72 11.81
CA THR A 194 10.69 -0.29 11.26
C THR A 194 10.22 -0.73 9.88
N ILE A 195 11.13 -0.66 8.91
CA ILE A 195 10.93 -1.10 7.54
C ILE A 195 11.81 -2.32 7.27
N VAL A 196 11.26 -3.26 6.51
CA VAL A 196 11.92 -4.49 6.09
C VAL A 196 12.13 -4.45 4.58
N ILE A 197 13.37 -4.63 4.16
CA ILE A 197 13.76 -4.83 2.75
C ILE A 197 14.12 -6.29 2.56
N THR A 198 13.49 -6.95 1.60
CA THR A 198 13.86 -8.30 1.15
C THR A 198 14.52 -8.21 -0.21
N GLY A 199 15.62 -8.94 -0.40
CA GLY A 199 16.37 -8.92 -1.64
C GLY A 199 17.45 -9.98 -1.71
N LYS A 200 18.45 -9.73 -2.56
CA LYS A 200 19.59 -10.63 -2.79
C LYS A 200 20.90 -9.84 -2.82
N ASN A 201 21.98 -10.50 -2.42
CA ASN A 201 23.37 -10.00 -2.46
C ASN A 201 23.61 -8.73 -1.62
N PHE A 202 22.94 -8.62 -0.48
CA PHE A 202 23.24 -7.69 0.60
C PHE A 202 24.51 -8.07 1.39
N GLY A 203 24.97 -9.32 1.26
CA GLY A 203 26.21 -9.80 1.85
C GLY A 203 26.04 -10.30 3.29
N ASP A 204 27.14 -10.40 4.03
CA ASP A 204 27.18 -11.00 5.37
C ASP A 204 27.47 -10.00 6.50
N SER A 205 27.78 -8.74 6.16
CA SER A 205 28.20 -7.71 7.12
C SER A 205 27.31 -6.49 7.00
N ILE A 206 26.67 -6.14 8.11
CA ILE A 206 25.72 -5.04 8.21
C ILE A 206 26.40 -3.68 8.02
N ASP A 207 27.66 -3.55 8.44
CA ASP A 207 28.46 -2.32 8.33
C ASP A 207 28.76 -1.93 6.87
N LYS A 208 28.63 -2.90 5.97
CA LYS A 208 28.80 -2.70 4.52
C LYS A 208 27.50 -2.28 3.83
N VAL A 209 26.40 -2.20 4.57
CA VAL A 209 25.09 -1.85 4.05
C VAL A 209 24.70 -0.47 4.55
N SER A 210 24.37 0.43 3.63
CA SER A 210 23.76 1.72 3.95
C SER A 210 22.49 1.94 3.13
N ILE A 211 21.57 2.72 3.67
CA ILE A 211 20.26 2.98 3.06
C ILE A 211 20.11 4.47 2.87
N GLU A 212 19.96 4.89 1.62
CA GLU A 212 19.77 6.29 1.25
C GLU A 212 18.32 6.58 0.91
N PHE A 213 17.83 7.73 1.39
CA PHE A 213 16.53 8.28 1.07
C PHE A 213 16.70 9.39 0.05
N LEU A 214 16.11 9.21 -1.13
CA LEU A 214 16.30 10.07 -2.29
C LEU A 214 14.98 10.71 -2.68
N THR A 215 15.02 11.96 -3.12
CA THR A 215 13.89 12.55 -3.87
C THR A 215 14.31 12.84 -5.30
N LYS A 216 13.34 12.77 -6.22
CA LYS A 216 13.52 13.15 -7.61
C LYS A 216 13.12 14.61 -7.77
N LYS A 217 14.08 15.46 -8.09
CA LYS A 217 13.87 16.89 -8.33
C LYS A 217 14.13 17.20 -9.81
N GLY A 218 13.11 17.68 -10.51
CA GLY A 218 13.20 18.05 -11.93
C GLY A 218 11.83 18.14 -12.57
N ASP A 219 11.59 19.17 -13.38
CA ASP A 219 10.28 19.44 -14.00
C ASP A 219 10.08 18.67 -15.32
N ASN A 220 11.13 18.02 -15.83
CA ASN A 220 11.11 17.33 -17.12
C ASN A 220 11.12 15.81 -16.93
N LEU A 221 10.13 15.14 -17.55
CA LEU A 221 9.91 13.67 -17.55
C LEU A 221 11.17 12.84 -17.84
N ASN A 222 12.16 13.42 -18.52
CA ASN A 222 13.37 12.74 -18.96
C ASN A 222 14.55 12.88 -17.97
N TYR A 223 14.53 13.84 -17.02
CA TYR A 223 15.69 14.15 -16.18
C TYR A 223 15.32 14.52 -14.75
N TRP A 224 15.61 13.58 -13.85
CA TRP A 224 15.44 13.76 -12.43
C TRP A 224 16.84 13.87 -11.80
N LYS A 225 17.11 14.97 -11.09
CA LYS A 225 18.25 15.01 -10.17
C LYS A 225 17.82 14.28 -8.90
N GLU A 226 18.59 13.27 -8.52
CA GLU A 226 18.42 12.65 -7.23
C GLU A 226 19.07 13.56 -6.17
N GLU A 227 18.30 13.89 -5.14
CA GLU A 227 18.77 14.62 -3.97
C GLU A 227 18.69 13.67 -2.78
N VAL A 228 19.85 13.35 -2.19
CA VAL A 228 19.94 12.57 -0.95
C VAL A 228 19.36 13.41 0.19
N LEU A 229 18.25 12.97 0.73
CA LEU A 229 17.53 13.60 1.84
C LEU A 229 18.09 13.17 3.20
N GLY A 230 18.70 12.00 3.26
CA GLY A 230 19.35 11.41 4.43
C GLY A 230 19.81 9.98 4.15
N SER A 231 20.58 9.42 5.07
CA SER A 231 20.99 8.02 5.05
C SER A 231 20.80 7.39 6.44
N THR A 232 20.70 6.06 6.48
CA THR A 232 20.66 5.29 7.72
C THR A 232 21.38 3.96 7.54
N ILE A 233 21.80 3.36 8.65
CA ILE A 233 22.42 2.04 8.69
C ILE A 233 21.36 1.06 9.23
N PRO A 234 21.19 -0.12 8.61
CA PRO A 234 20.29 -1.11 9.16
C PRO A 234 20.78 -1.66 10.50
N PHE A 235 19.85 -2.18 11.29
CA PHE A 235 20.16 -2.79 12.60
C PHE A 235 19.96 -4.32 12.61
N VAL A 236 19.37 -4.90 11.57
CA VAL A 236 19.34 -6.36 11.33
C VAL A 236 19.63 -6.67 9.87
N LEU A 237 20.47 -7.68 9.65
CA LEU A 237 20.67 -8.38 8.38
C LEU A 237 20.51 -9.88 8.66
N SER A 238 19.55 -10.53 8.01
CA SER A 238 19.27 -11.95 8.16
C SER A 238 19.13 -12.64 6.81
N LYS A 239 19.47 -13.93 6.75
CA LYS A 239 19.22 -14.78 5.58
C LYS A 239 18.07 -15.71 5.89
N GLU A 240 17.05 -15.70 5.05
CA GLU A 240 15.90 -16.59 5.12
C GLU A 240 15.94 -17.49 3.89
N GLU A 241 15.99 -18.81 4.11
CA GLU A 241 15.79 -19.76 3.02
C GLU A 241 14.33 -19.69 2.58
N SER A 242 14.10 -19.47 1.28
CA SER A 242 12.76 -19.57 0.73
C SER A 242 12.26 -21.00 0.88
N ASN A 243 11.00 -21.16 1.33
CA ASN A 243 10.32 -22.45 1.39
C ASN A 243 9.97 -23.02 0.00
N ASP A 244 10.24 -22.29 -1.08
CA ASP A 244 10.03 -22.79 -2.45
C ASP A 244 11.06 -23.88 -2.80
N ASP A 245 10.64 -24.84 -3.62
CA ASP A 245 11.48 -25.97 -4.11
C ASP A 245 12.80 -25.52 -4.74
N LYS A 246 12.86 -24.26 -5.21
CA LYS A 246 14.08 -23.57 -5.58
C LYS A 246 14.60 -22.89 -4.32
N LYS A 247 15.56 -23.51 -3.65
CA LYS A 247 16.29 -22.98 -2.47
C LYS A 247 16.99 -21.64 -2.75
N GLU A 248 16.22 -20.60 -3.02
CA GLU A 248 16.70 -19.25 -3.18
C GLU A 248 16.83 -18.64 -1.78
N ILE A 249 18.04 -18.20 -1.46
CA ILE A 249 18.33 -17.51 -0.21
C ILE A 249 17.90 -16.06 -0.40
N ASN A 250 16.88 -15.64 0.35
CA ASN A 250 16.47 -14.25 0.41
C ASN A 250 17.14 -13.59 1.62
N GLU A 251 17.65 -12.40 1.42
CA GLU A 251 18.30 -11.63 2.48
C GLU A 251 17.34 -10.52 2.91
N THR A 252 17.16 -10.37 4.22
CA THR A 252 16.26 -9.41 4.83
C THR A 252 17.04 -8.39 5.66
N ILE A 253 16.82 -7.12 5.37
CA ILE A 253 17.39 -5.98 6.08
C ILE A 253 16.28 -5.27 6.86
N ARG A 254 16.53 -4.90 8.11
CA ARG A 254 15.63 -4.05 8.90
C ARG A 254 16.29 -2.74 9.30
N PHE A 255 15.57 -1.64 9.12
CA PHE A 255 16.02 -0.29 9.49
C PHE A 255 14.85 0.55 9.99
N SER A 256 15.14 1.63 10.71
CA SER A 256 14.13 2.57 11.18
C SER A 256 14.09 3.81 10.30
N VAL A 257 12.89 4.32 9.99
CA VAL A 257 12.75 5.57 9.22
C VAL A 257 13.38 6.73 10.01
N PRO A 258 14.39 7.43 9.46
CA PRO A 258 15.09 8.47 10.21
C PRO A 258 14.22 9.72 10.39
N GLY A 259 14.31 10.33 11.58
CA GLY A 259 13.61 11.57 11.94
C GLY A 259 14.22 12.85 11.35
N HIS A 260 14.80 12.79 10.15
CA HIS A 260 15.56 13.91 9.59
C HIS A 260 14.63 15.09 9.20
N PRO A 261 14.99 16.36 9.49
CA PRO A 261 14.11 17.51 9.23
C PRO A 261 13.67 17.65 7.76
N LYS A 262 14.54 17.30 6.81
CA LYS A 262 14.20 17.35 5.36
C LYS A 262 13.21 16.26 4.93
N LEU A 263 13.20 15.14 5.64
CA LEU A 263 12.23 14.06 5.43
C LEU A 263 10.88 14.42 6.05
N ASN A 264 10.90 15.14 7.16
CA ASN A 264 9.72 15.55 7.92
C ASN A 264 9.14 16.91 7.50
N SER A 265 9.71 17.58 6.50
CA SER A 265 9.13 18.79 5.91
C SER A 265 8.09 18.38 4.88
N PHE A 266 6.81 18.63 5.21
CA PHE A 266 5.66 18.35 4.36
C PHE A 266 5.04 19.67 3.86
N ASP A 267 4.74 19.76 2.57
CA ASP A 267 3.75 20.73 2.09
C ASP A 267 2.32 20.30 2.46
N ILE A 268 1.29 21.10 2.14
CA ILE A 268 -0.11 20.79 2.50
C ILE A 268 -0.59 19.48 1.86
N ARG A 269 -0.16 19.18 0.63
CA ARG A 269 -0.55 17.96 -0.09
C ARG A 269 0.19 16.76 0.50
N GLU A 270 1.49 16.88 0.71
CA GLU A 270 2.33 15.87 1.35
C GLU A 270 1.89 15.62 2.81
N TRP A 271 1.37 16.64 3.50
CA TRP A 271 0.86 16.52 4.86
C TRP A 271 -0.41 15.64 4.93
N LEU A 272 -1.25 15.71 3.90
CA LEU A 272 -2.47 14.91 3.76
C LEU A 272 -2.19 13.49 3.25
N PHE A 273 -1.33 13.36 2.24
CA PHE A 273 -1.17 12.11 1.47
C PHE A 273 0.17 11.42 1.65
N GLY A 274 1.06 11.99 2.45
CA GLY A 274 2.43 11.54 2.57
C GLY A 274 3.34 12.08 1.46
N LYS A 275 4.64 11.95 1.69
CA LYS A 275 5.70 12.35 0.77
C LYS A 275 6.32 11.11 0.14
N THR A 276 6.12 10.93 -1.16
CA THR A 276 6.74 9.83 -1.89
C THR A 276 8.22 10.15 -2.14
N ILE A 277 9.07 9.26 -1.67
CA ILE A 277 10.52 9.27 -1.86
C ILE A 277 10.99 7.93 -2.43
N TYR A 278 12.28 7.82 -2.70
CA TYR A 278 12.91 6.60 -3.15
C TYR A 278 13.90 6.12 -2.10
N VAL A 279 13.97 4.81 -1.90
CA VAL A 279 14.93 4.16 -1.03
C VAL A 279 15.92 3.43 -1.91
N ARG A 280 17.21 3.67 -1.67
CA ARG A 280 18.33 2.98 -2.31
C ARG A 280 19.11 2.25 -1.24
N VAL A 281 19.33 0.95 -1.44
CA VAL A 281 20.29 0.21 -0.63
C VAL A 281 21.65 0.27 -1.31
N LEU A 282 22.70 0.59 -0.56
CA LEU A 282 24.09 0.52 -0.98
C LEU A 282 24.74 -0.64 -0.25
N VAL A 283 25.42 -1.51 -1.00
CA VAL A 283 26.18 -2.66 -0.44
C VAL A 283 27.62 -2.53 -0.91
N ASN A 284 28.55 -2.25 0.01
CA ASN A 284 29.93 -1.87 -0.34
C ASN A 284 29.96 -0.75 -1.39
N HIS A 285 29.21 0.34 -1.15
CA HIS A 285 29.04 1.47 -2.07
C HIS A 285 28.38 1.15 -3.41
N ARG A 286 27.81 -0.06 -3.60
CA ARG A 286 27.11 -0.43 -4.82
C ARG A 286 25.61 -0.24 -4.68
N PRO A 287 24.96 0.53 -5.58
CA PRO A 287 23.53 0.75 -5.52
C PRO A 287 22.75 -0.50 -5.94
N ALA A 288 21.76 -0.83 -5.13
CA ALA A 288 20.68 -1.74 -5.47
C ALA A 288 19.56 -1.02 -6.24
N THR A 289 18.56 -1.78 -6.67
CA THR A 289 17.33 -1.24 -7.29
C THR A 289 16.67 -0.19 -6.39
N LEU A 290 16.21 0.90 -7.00
CA LEU A 290 15.46 1.95 -6.32
C LEU A 290 14.02 1.51 -6.06
N GLU A 291 13.60 1.55 -4.80
CA GLU A 291 12.22 1.29 -4.40
C GLU A 291 11.48 2.56 -3.99
N ARG A 292 10.17 2.60 -4.21
CA ARG A 292 9.34 3.74 -3.75
C ARG A 292 8.96 3.54 -2.29
N PHE A 293 9.04 4.61 -1.51
CA PHE A 293 8.62 4.64 -0.12
C PHE A 293 7.85 5.92 0.17
N THR A 294 6.77 5.83 0.95
CA THR A 294 5.97 7.00 1.31
C THR A 294 6.16 7.35 2.77
N ILE A 295 6.76 8.50 3.04
CA ILE A 295 6.85 9.01 4.41
C ILE A 295 5.50 9.60 4.79
N LEU A 296 4.98 9.15 5.93
CA LEU A 296 3.70 9.58 6.46
C LEU A 296 3.90 10.55 7.63
N ASN A 297 2.98 11.48 7.77
CA ASN A 297 2.89 12.35 8.93
C ASN A 297 2.42 11.55 10.15
N SER A 298 2.92 11.81 11.35
CA SER A 298 2.48 11.15 12.60
C SER A 298 0.95 11.08 12.80
N ASN A 299 0.19 12.04 12.26
CA ASN A 299 -1.27 12.09 12.40
C ASN A 299 -2.05 11.48 11.21
N TRP A 300 -1.36 10.78 10.29
CA TRP A 300 -1.96 10.26 9.05
C TRP A 300 -3.19 9.41 9.30
N LYS A 301 -3.16 8.52 10.31
CA LYS A 301 -4.28 7.62 10.63
C LYS A 301 -5.57 8.40 10.90
N ILE A 302 -5.49 9.45 11.72
CA ILE A 302 -6.64 10.29 12.08
C ILE A 302 -7.19 11.00 10.84
N ILE A 303 -6.32 11.55 10.00
CA ILE A 303 -6.70 12.25 8.77
C ILE A 303 -7.48 11.29 7.85
N ILE A 304 -6.97 10.08 7.62
CA ILE A 304 -7.65 9.11 6.76
C ILE A 304 -8.98 8.65 7.36
N ILE A 305 -9.06 8.43 8.67
CA ILE A 305 -10.32 8.07 9.33
C ILE A 305 -11.36 9.16 9.05
N ILE A 306 -11.01 10.44 9.21
CA ILE A 306 -11.90 11.56 8.93
C ILE A 306 -12.33 11.59 7.46
N ILE A 307 -11.38 11.45 6.53
CA ILE A 307 -11.66 11.44 5.08
C ILE A 307 -12.57 10.26 4.73
N SER A 308 -12.30 9.06 5.25
CA SER A 308 -13.12 7.88 5.00
C SER A 308 -14.55 8.05 5.51
N ILE A 309 -14.72 8.58 6.73
CA ILE A 309 -16.04 8.90 7.28
C ILE A 309 -16.76 9.92 6.39
N LEU A 310 -16.07 10.98 5.96
CA LEU A 310 -16.63 12.01 5.08
C LEU A 310 -17.10 11.41 3.75
N VAL A 311 -16.26 10.61 3.09
CA VAL A 311 -16.59 9.93 1.83
C VAL A 311 -17.79 9.00 2.01
N THR A 312 -17.83 8.26 3.12
CA THR A 312 -18.96 7.38 3.47
C THR A 312 -20.26 8.15 3.64
N ILE A 313 -20.22 9.28 4.37
CA ILE A 313 -21.40 10.15 4.58
C ILE A 313 -21.87 10.74 3.25
N VAL A 314 -20.95 11.21 2.40
CA VAL A 314 -21.28 11.76 1.08
C VAL A 314 -21.90 10.68 0.19
N PHE A 315 -21.35 9.48 0.19
CA PHE A 315 -21.87 8.35 -0.57
C PHE A 315 -23.29 7.96 -0.13
N ILE A 316 -23.51 7.77 1.18
CA ILE A 316 -24.84 7.47 1.74
C ILE A 316 -25.82 8.62 1.47
N GLY A 317 -25.38 9.87 1.63
CA GLY A 317 -26.18 11.05 1.32
C GLY A 317 -26.59 11.12 -0.15
N SER A 318 -25.71 10.69 -1.06
CA SER A 318 -26.02 10.60 -2.49
C SER A 318 -27.07 9.53 -2.78
N LEU A 319 -26.98 8.36 -2.13
CA LEU A 319 -28.01 7.32 -2.22
C LEU A 319 -29.35 7.80 -1.66
N ALA A 320 -29.33 8.50 -0.53
CA ALA A 320 -30.53 9.09 0.07
C ALA A 320 -31.17 10.15 -0.83
N PHE A 321 -30.36 10.90 -1.57
CA PHE A 321 -30.82 11.86 -2.55
C PHE A 321 -31.49 11.17 -3.75
N ILE A 322 -30.85 10.14 -4.31
CA ILE A 322 -31.38 9.36 -5.45
C ILE A 322 -32.71 8.68 -5.09
N ILE A 323 -32.81 8.10 -3.89
CA ILE A 323 -34.00 7.36 -3.41
C ILE A 323 -35.09 8.30 -2.89
N HIS A 324 -34.92 9.63 -3.01
CA HIS A 324 -35.76 10.66 -2.39
C HIS A 324 -35.76 10.56 -0.85
N HIS A 325 -35.15 11.55 -0.19
CA HIS A 325 -34.78 11.52 1.24
C HIS A 325 -35.86 10.97 2.20
N LYS A 326 -37.13 11.31 1.99
CA LYS A 326 -38.25 10.84 2.85
C LYS A 326 -38.50 9.33 2.73
N GLN A 327 -38.32 8.77 1.54
CA GLN A 327 -38.48 7.34 1.30
C GLN A 327 -37.26 6.57 1.78
N PHE A 328 -36.06 7.14 1.65
CA PHE A 328 -34.82 6.50 2.11
C PHE A 328 -34.84 6.14 3.59
N TYR A 329 -35.18 7.09 4.46
CA TYR A 329 -35.27 6.82 5.90
C TYR A 329 -36.32 5.74 6.22
N ALA A 330 -37.51 5.85 5.63
CA ALA A 330 -38.56 4.85 5.81
C ALA A 330 -38.14 3.47 5.27
N PHE A 331 -37.37 3.43 4.19
CA PHE A 331 -36.89 2.21 3.58
C PHE A 331 -35.86 1.49 4.45
N ILE A 332 -34.90 2.24 5.00
CA ILE A 332 -33.74 1.72 5.73
C ILE A 332 -34.04 1.44 7.20
N VAL A 333 -34.95 2.19 7.82
CA VAL A 333 -35.06 2.19 9.28
C VAL A 333 -36.44 1.72 9.75
N LEU A 334 -37.49 2.04 9.00
CA LEU A 334 -38.85 1.73 9.38
C LEU A 334 -39.39 0.48 8.68
N ASP A 335 -40.26 -0.24 9.36
CA ASP A 335 -41.22 -1.12 8.72
C ASP A 335 -42.42 -0.27 8.25
N THR A 336 -42.64 -0.25 6.93
CA THR A 336 -43.69 0.55 6.29
C THR A 336 -45.09 0.12 6.71
N LYS A 337 -45.29 -1.13 7.15
CA LYS A 337 -46.61 -1.63 7.55
C LYS A 337 -47.01 -1.16 8.94
N THR A 338 -46.11 -1.34 9.90
CA THR A 338 -46.36 -1.08 11.32
C THR A 338 -45.97 0.33 11.74
N ASN A 339 -45.18 1.02 10.92
CA ASN A 339 -44.55 2.29 11.24
C ASN A 339 -43.68 2.23 12.50
N MET A 340 -43.06 1.06 12.76
CA MET A 340 -42.11 0.82 13.85
C MET A 340 -40.69 0.66 13.32
N TYR A 341 -39.68 0.82 14.17
CA TYR A 341 -38.29 0.56 13.82
C TYR A 341 -38.06 -0.93 13.57
N SER A 342 -37.46 -1.28 12.43
CA SER A 342 -37.10 -2.66 12.13
C SER A 342 -35.65 -2.93 12.54
N LEU A 343 -35.47 -3.82 13.51
CA LEU A 343 -34.14 -4.20 14.00
C LEU A 343 -33.27 -4.78 12.87
N SER A 344 -33.81 -5.67 12.04
CA SER A 344 -33.07 -6.30 10.96
C SER A 344 -32.60 -5.29 9.91
N LYS A 345 -33.44 -4.30 9.58
CA LYS A 345 -33.05 -3.22 8.65
C LYS A 345 -31.97 -2.30 9.24
N VAL A 346 -32.10 -1.93 10.51
CA VAL A 346 -31.09 -1.11 11.21
C VAL A 346 -29.75 -1.84 11.30
N GLN A 347 -29.75 -3.16 11.56
CA GLN A 347 -28.54 -3.97 11.57
C GLN A 347 -27.91 -4.08 10.18
N ALA A 348 -28.71 -4.35 9.14
CA ALA A 348 -28.22 -4.40 7.77
C ALA A 348 -27.60 -3.07 7.35
N PHE A 349 -28.21 -1.96 7.75
CA PHE A 349 -27.67 -0.62 7.50
C PHE A 349 -26.39 -0.34 8.30
N ALA A 350 -26.34 -0.71 9.58
CA ALA A 350 -25.15 -0.53 10.40
C ALA A 350 -23.95 -1.30 9.84
N TRP A 351 -24.16 -2.55 9.40
CA TRP A 351 -23.15 -3.30 8.67
C TRP A 351 -22.80 -2.61 7.36
N LEU A 352 -23.76 -2.23 6.51
CA LEU A 352 -23.49 -1.51 5.26
C LEU A 352 -22.58 -0.28 5.47
N VAL A 353 -22.84 0.52 6.50
CA VAL A 353 -22.00 1.68 6.87
C VAL A 353 -20.59 1.23 7.27
N ALA A 354 -20.46 0.23 8.14
CA ALA A 354 -19.18 -0.29 8.58
C ALA A 354 -18.34 -0.86 7.42
N LEU A 355 -19.01 -1.57 6.49
CA LEU A 355 -18.42 -2.17 5.29
C LEU A 355 -17.91 -1.11 4.30
N LEU A 356 -18.76 -0.14 3.98
CA LEU A 356 -18.39 0.94 3.06
C LEU A 356 -17.28 1.80 3.66
N GLY A 357 -17.39 2.15 4.94
CA GLY A 357 -16.38 2.95 5.63
C GLY A 357 -15.04 2.25 5.74
N SER A 358 -15.01 0.95 6.04
CA SER A 358 -13.77 0.18 6.07
C SER A 358 -13.17 0.01 4.68
N TYR A 359 -14.01 -0.22 3.66
CA TYR A 359 -13.56 -0.32 2.28
C TYR A 359 -12.95 0.99 1.79
N PHE A 360 -13.62 2.13 2.00
CA PHE A 360 -13.07 3.44 1.65
C PHE A 360 -11.78 3.73 2.42
N TYR A 361 -11.72 3.38 3.71
CA TYR A 361 -10.51 3.53 4.51
C TYR A 361 -9.32 2.79 3.89
N VAL A 362 -9.48 1.50 3.57
CA VAL A 362 -8.42 0.69 2.94
C VAL A 362 -8.10 1.22 1.53
N ALA A 363 -9.11 1.53 0.72
CA ALA A 363 -8.91 2.01 -0.65
C ALA A 363 -8.18 3.37 -0.71
N ILE A 364 -8.44 4.27 0.25
CA ILE A 364 -7.71 5.53 0.37
C ILE A 364 -6.25 5.27 0.78
N CYS A 365 -6.03 4.38 1.76
CA CYS A 365 -4.68 3.99 2.19
C CYS A 365 -3.86 3.36 1.04
N SER A 366 -4.38 2.31 0.41
CA SER A 366 -3.65 1.55 -0.63
C SER A 366 -3.57 2.29 -1.96
N GLY A 367 -4.65 2.98 -2.34
CA GLY A 367 -4.78 3.63 -3.64
C GLY A 367 -4.17 5.03 -3.66
N ILE A 368 -4.60 5.90 -2.76
CA ILE A 368 -4.24 7.33 -2.81
C ILE A 368 -2.87 7.57 -2.16
N ILE A 369 -2.66 7.00 -0.97
CA ILE A 369 -1.46 7.29 -0.17
C ILE A 369 -0.27 6.48 -0.63
N LEU A 370 -0.44 5.16 -0.79
CA LEU A 370 0.66 4.32 -1.27
C LEU A 370 0.84 4.34 -2.80
N GLN A 371 -0.11 4.90 -3.56
CA GLN A 371 -0.08 4.93 -5.03
C GLN A 371 0.11 3.54 -5.68
N ASN A 372 -0.31 2.47 -5.00
CA ASN A 372 -0.19 1.11 -5.52
C ASN A 372 -1.26 0.81 -6.57
N GLY A 373 -2.36 1.59 -6.58
CA GLY A 373 -3.47 1.41 -7.52
C GLY A 373 -4.22 0.07 -7.39
N LYS A 374 -3.82 -0.77 -6.43
CA LYS A 374 -4.48 -2.05 -6.16
C LYS A 374 -5.79 -1.80 -5.43
N ILE A 375 -6.86 -2.21 -6.08
CA ILE A 375 -8.19 -2.28 -5.48
C ILE A 375 -8.12 -3.33 -4.36
N PRO A 376 -8.51 -3.00 -3.13
CA PRO A 376 -8.50 -3.98 -2.05
C PRO A 376 -9.54 -5.06 -2.31
N ASP A 377 -9.15 -6.31 -2.09
CA ASP A 377 -10.07 -7.44 -2.15
C ASP A 377 -11.06 -7.36 -0.99
N PHE A 378 -12.30 -7.78 -1.27
CA PHE A 378 -13.29 -7.95 -0.23
C PHE A 378 -13.02 -9.22 0.55
N ASN A 379 -13.10 -9.11 1.86
CA ASN A 379 -13.00 -10.26 2.73
C ASN A 379 -14.27 -11.11 2.66
N TYR A 380 -14.15 -12.41 2.38
CA TYR A 380 -15.29 -13.35 2.31
C TYR A 380 -16.10 -13.36 3.60
N SER A 381 -15.44 -13.26 4.75
CA SER A 381 -16.04 -13.15 6.08
C SER A 381 -17.06 -12.01 6.15
N LEU A 382 -16.63 -10.88 5.62
CA LEU A 382 -17.34 -9.62 5.64
C LEU A 382 -18.56 -9.65 4.71
N ILE A 383 -18.40 -10.24 3.52
CA ILE A 383 -19.49 -10.52 2.59
C ILE A 383 -20.49 -11.49 3.22
N GLY A 384 -19.99 -12.53 3.91
CA GLY A 384 -20.82 -13.51 4.63
C GLY A 384 -21.70 -12.84 5.69
N LEU A 385 -21.15 -11.93 6.50
CA LEU A 385 -21.94 -11.17 7.49
C LEU A 385 -23.00 -10.27 6.85
N MET A 386 -22.65 -9.58 5.75
CA MET A 386 -23.63 -8.81 5.00
C MET A 386 -24.75 -9.71 4.46
N GLY A 387 -24.39 -10.87 3.91
CA GLY A 387 -25.31 -11.88 3.41
C GLY A 387 -26.26 -12.38 4.49
N ILE A 388 -25.76 -12.68 5.70
CA ILE A 388 -26.58 -13.08 6.85
C ILE A 388 -27.58 -11.99 7.23
N SER A 389 -27.14 -10.72 7.26
CA SER A 389 -28.01 -9.60 7.63
C SER A 389 -29.10 -9.33 6.57
N VAL A 390 -28.75 -9.37 5.29
CA VAL A 390 -29.70 -9.22 4.18
C VAL A 390 -30.65 -10.43 4.10
N GLY A 391 -30.13 -11.64 4.28
CA GLY A 391 -30.93 -12.87 4.31
C GLY A 391 -31.95 -12.88 5.46
N GLY A 392 -31.54 -12.45 6.65
CA GLY A 392 -32.43 -12.26 7.79
C GLY A 392 -33.52 -11.21 7.52
N LEU A 393 -33.18 -10.11 6.84
CA LEU A 393 -34.15 -9.10 6.41
C LEU A 393 -35.18 -9.66 5.43
N LEU A 394 -34.75 -10.38 4.38
CA LEU A 394 -35.65 -10.97 3.39
C LEU A 394 -36.59 -12.02 4.02
N THR A 395 -36.03 -12.88 4.87
CA THR A 395 -36.78 -13.95 5.55
C THR A 395 -37.78 -13.38 6.56
N SER A 396 -37.38 -12.36 7.33
CA SER A 396 -38.29 -11.71 8.28
C SER A 396 -39.46 -11.00 7.60
N ASN A 397 -39.20 -10.30 6.48
CA ASN A 397 -40.25 -9.68 5.66
C ASN A 397 -41.22 -10.71 5.06
N TYR A 398 -40.70 -11.86 4.60
CA TYR A 398 -41.54 -12.94 4.07
C TYR A 398 -42.49 -13.50 5.15
N LEU A 399 -41.99 -13.69 6.37
CA LEU A 399 -42.82 -14.15 7.50
C LEU A 399 -43.85 -13.10 7.94
N ASP A 400 -43.50 -11.80 7.92
CA ASP A 400 -44.41 -10.70 8.27
C ASP A 400 -45.50 -10.42 7.22
N ASN A 401 -45.40 -11.01 6.03
CA ASN A 401 -46.47 -10.96 5.05
C ASN A 401 -47.64 -11.91 5.40
N LYS A 402 -47.44 -12.90 6.27
CA LYS A 402 -48.44 -13.91 6.61
C LYS A 402 -49.24 -13.62 7.88
N THR A 403 -48.76 -12.75 8.75
CA THR A 403 -49.41 -12.41 10.02
C THR A 403 -50.36 -11.22 9.89
N GLU A 404 -51.47 -11.27 10.63
CA GLU A 404 -52.52 -10.25 10.59
C GLU A 404 -52.04 -8.86 11.05
N LYS A 405 -52.67 -7.82 10.48
CA LYS A 405 -52.29 -6.41 10.55
C LYS A 405 -52.25 -5.91 12.01
N THR A 406 -51.04 -5.82 12.57
CA THR A 406 -50.79 -5.10 13.82
C THR A 406 -51.19 -3.63 13.68
N LYS A 407 -51.79 -3.03 14.72
CA LYS A 407 -52.18 -1.62 14.71
C LYS A 407 -50.97 -0.72 14.46
N ARG A 408 -51.08 0.21 13.51
CA ARG A 408 -50.04 1.19 13.17
C ARG A 408 -49.86 2.16 14.34
N LYS A 409 -48.63 2.30 14.86
CA LYS A 409 -48.31 3.36 15.83
C LYS A 409 -48.19 4.72 15.12
N GLU A 410 -48.72 5.78 15.74
CA GLU A 410 -48.61 7.14 15.21
C GLU A 410 -47.17 7.66 15.20
N LYS A 411 -46.35 7.28 16.20
CA LYS A 411 -44.95 7.70 16.31
C LYS A 411 -44.05 6.52 16.70
N PRO A 412 -43.00 6.21 15.91
CA PRO A 412 -42.02 5.19 16.28
C PRO A 412 -41.11 5.68 17.41
N LEU A 413 -40.83 4.83 18.38
CA LEU A 413 -39.90 5.08 19.49
C LEU A 413 -38.68 4.18 19.34
N LEU A 414 -37.48 4.66 19.71
CA LEU A 414 -36.25 3.84 19.61
C LEU A 414 -36.34 2.53 20.41
N ILE A 415 -37.15 2.51 21.47
CA ILE A 415 -37.39 1.30 22.27
C ILE A 415 -38.13 0.20 21.50
N ASP A 416 -38.83 0.54 20.41
CA ASP A 416 -39.49 -0.42 19.50
C ASP A 416 -38.47 -1.37 18.82
N LEU A 417 -37.17 -1.00 18.80
CA LEU A 417 -36.10 -1.90 18.34
C LEU A 417 -35.96 -3.16 19.20
N VAL A 418 -36.33 -3.07 20.47
CA VAL A 418 -36.18 -4.14 21.46
C VAL A 418 -37.53 -4.64 21.96
N MET A 419 -38.57 -3.80 21.93
CA MET A 419 -39.91 -4.16 22.38
C MET A 419 -40.73 -4.92 21.32
N SER A 420 -41.72 -5.67 21.81
CA SER A 420 -42.80 -6.24 21.02
C SER A 420 -43.88 -5.19 20.71
N SER A 421 -44.81 -5.54 19.84
CA SER A 421 -46.03 -4.75 19.60
C SER A 421 -46.87 -4.55 20.87
N ASP A 422 -46.75 -5.46 21.83
CA ASP A 422 -47.49 -5.49 23.09
C ASP A 422 -46.77 -4.70 24.21
N GLY A 423 -45.58 -4.15 23.92
CA GLY A 423 -44.79 -3.34 24.86
C GLY A 423 -43.82 -4.12 25.74
N GLU A 424 -43.71 -5.44 25.57
CA GLU A 424 -42.78 -6.28 26.32
C GLU A 424 -41.38 -6.28 25.69
N ILE A 425 -40.35 -6.34 26.52
CA ILE A 425 -38.95 -6.42 26.07
C ILE A 425 -38.70 -7.82 25.52
N GLN A 426 -38.36 -7.91 24.23
CA GLN A 426 -38.00 -9.19 23.62
C GLN A 426 -36.51 -9.44 23.80
N LEU A 427 -36.17 -10.35 24.72
CA LEU A 427 -34.78 -10.75 24.97
C LEU A 427 -34.00 -11.13 23.69
N PRO A 428 -34.58 -11.85 22.70
CA PRO A 428 -33.87 -12.17 21.46
C PRO A 428 -33.49 -10.93 20.62
N LYS A 429 -34.36 -9.91 20.57
CA LYS A 429 -34.06 -8.65 19.88
C LYS A 429 -32.92 -7.89 20.58
N LEU A 430 -32.95 -7.85 21.91
CA LEU A 430 -31.90 -7.23 22.72
C LEU A 430 -30.54 -7.91 22.49
N GLN A 431 -30.53 -9.25 22.53
CA GLN A 431 -29.33 -10.06 22.30
C GLN A 431 -28.76 -9.82 20.89
N LEU A 432 -29.61 -9.84 19.87
CA LEU A 432 -29.19 -9.62 18.48
C LEU A 432 -28.62 -8.20 18.26
N LEU A 433 -29.26 -7.18 18.85
CA LEU A 433 -28.77 -5.80 18.84
C LEU A 433 -27.40 -5.69 19.54
N GLY A 434 -27.28 -6.27 20.74
CA GLY A 434 -26.05 -6.28 21.53
C GLY A 434 -24.89 -6.95 20.80
N PHE A 435 -25.10 -8.14 20.25
CA PHE A 435 -24.06 -8.82 19.48
C PHE A 435 -23.66 -8.08 18.21
N THR A 436 -24.61 -7.47 17.51
CA THR A 436 -24.29 -6.66 16.33
C THR A 436 -23.42 -5.46 16.69
N ALA A 437 -23.78 -4.73 17.76
CA ALA A 437 -23.01 -3.58 18.21
C ALA A 437 -21.58 -3.96 18.65
N ILE A 438 -21.45 -5.01 19.47
CA ILE A 438 -20.15 -5.53 19.93
C ILE A 438 -19.31 -5.98 18.73
N SER A 439 -19.91 -6.69 17.77
CA SER A 439 -19.21 -7.18 16.58
C SER A 439 -18.65 -6.04 15.74
N ILE A 440 -19.45 -4.98 15.51
CA ILE A 440 -19.00 -3.79 14.76
C ILE A 440 -17.88 -3.07 15.52
N ILE A 441 -17.96 -2.94 16.85
CA ILE A 441 -16.91 -2.30 17.65
C ILE A 441 -15.60 -3.09 17.55
N ILE A 442 -15.64 -4.41 17.75
CA ILE A 442 -14.45 -5.28 17.65
C ILE A 442 -13.88 -5.21 16.23
N TYR A 443 -14.74 -5.24 15.20
CA TYR A 443 -14.32 -5.11 13.81
C TYR A 443 -13.60 -3.79 13.54
N ILE A 444 -14.18 -2.65 13.94
CA ILE A 444 -13.57 -1.33 13.76
C ILE A 444 -12.26 -1.25 14.55
N PHE A 445 -12.21 -1.77 15.78
CA PHE A 445 -10.98 -1.79 16.57
C PHE A 445 -9.88 -2.58 15.86
N ASN A 446 -10.19 -3.78 15.35
CA ASN A 446 -9.24 -4.59 14.59
C ASN A 446 -8.81 -3.89 13.29
N LEU A 447 -9.73 -3.23 12.58
CA LEU A 447 -9.41 -2.45 11.39
C LEU A 447 -8.39 -1.34 11.67
N LEU A 448 -8.56 -0.62 12.79
CA LEU A 448 -7.68 0.48 13.19
C LEU A 448 -6.30 0.02 13.67
N GLN A 449 -6.22 -1.18 14.25
CA GLN A 449 -4.96 -1.79 14.71
C GLN A 449 -4.22 -2.56 13.61
N SER A 450 -4.96 -3.10 12.64
CA SER A 450 -4.39 -3.90 11.56
C SER A 450 -3.47 -3.07 10.65
N ASN A 451 -2.48 -3.74 10.06
CA ASN A 451 -1.74 -3.18 8.95
C ASN A 451 -2.69 -3.04 7.76
N VAL A 452 -3.25 -1.84 7.59
CA VAL A 452 -4.23 -1.50 6.53
C VAL A 452 -3.73 -1.87 5.13
N LEU A 453 -2.41 -1.98 4.97
CA LEU A 453 -1.74 -2.38 3.74
C LEU A 453 -1.93 -3.87 3.39
N ALA A 454 -2.32 -4.69 4.35
CA ALA A 454 -2.64 -6.11 4.16
C ALA A 454 -4.11 -6.35 3.77
N GLY A 455 -4.93 -5.29 3.67
CA GLY A 455 -6.34 -5.38 3.30
C GLY A 455 -7.30 -5.22 4.48
N LEU A 456 -8.53 -5.69 4.29
CA LEU A 456 -9.58 -5.67 5.32
C LEU A 456 -9.34 -6.80 6.34
N PRO A 457 -9.45 -6.53 7.66
CA PRO A 457 -9.18 -7.53 8.68
C PRO A 457 -10.17 -8.69 8.57
N ASP A 458 -9.67 -9.91 8.78
CA ASP A 458 -10.50 -11.10 8.96
C ASP A 458 -11.35 -10.98 10.22
N ILE A 459 -12.60 -11.43 10.09
CA ILE A 459 -13.49 -11.59 11.23
C ILE A 459 -13.38 -13.05 11.66
N PRO A 460 -13.13 -13.32 12.96
CA PRO A 460 -13.00 -14.70 13.42
C PRO A 460 -14.28 -15.48 13.16
N ASN A 461 -14.14 -16.71 12.67
CA ASN A 461 -15.27 -17.61 12.34
C ASN A 461 -16.24 -17.79 13.52
N THR A 462 -15.75 -17.75 14.76
CA THR A 462 -16.58 -17.83 15.97
C THR A 462 -17.60 -16.69 16.04
N LEU A 463 -17.25 -15.48 15.59
CA LEU A 463 -18.15 -14.33 15.55
C LEU A 463 -19.23 -14.50 14.47
N HIS A 464 -18.88 -15.06 13.32
CA HIS A 464 -19.87 -15.41 12.30
C HIS A 464 -20.85 -16.45 12.81
N THR A 465 -20.35 -17.52 13.42
CA THR A 465 -21.20 -18.58 13.98
C THR A 465 -22.14 -18.01 15.04
N LEU A 466 -21.64 -17.12 15.91
CA LEU A 466 -22.46 -16.45 16.91
C LEU A 466 -23.58 -15.61 16.28
N LEU A 467 -23.28 -14.80 15.26
CA LEU A 467 -24.28 -13.97 14.57
C LEU A 467 -25.27 -14.82 13.78
N LEU A 468 -24.81 -15.85 13.09
CA LEU A 468 -25.66 -16.80 12.35
C LEU A 468 -26.62 -17.52 13.30
N THR A 469 -26.11 -17.99 14.45
CA THR A 469 -26.90 -18.69 15.46
C THR A 469 -27.94 -17.75 16.08
N SER A 470 -27.55 -16.50 16.35
CA SER A 470 -28.47 -15.49 16.88
C SER A 470 -29.57 -15.11 15.88
N GLN A 471 -29.26 -14.96 14.60
CA GLN A 471 -30.25 -14.74 13.54
C GLN A 471 -31.15 -15.96 13.33
N GLY A 472 -30.58 -17.16 13.31
CA GLY A 472 -31.31 -18.42 13.20
C GLY A 472 -32.29 -18.61 14.35
N GLY A 473 -31.86 -18.34 15.59
CA GLY A 473 -32.73 -18.38 16.77
C GLY A 473 -33.87 -17.36 16.71
N PHE A 474 -33.59 -16.14 16.23
CA PHE A 474 -34.63 -15.12 16.05
C PHE A 474 -35.67 -15.52 15.00
N ILE A 475 -35.24 -15.98 13.82
CA ILE A 475 -36.12 -16.43 12.74
C ILE A 475 -36.92 -17.66 13.18
N GLY A 476 -36.26 -18.62 13.83
CA GLY A 476 -36.88 -19.83 14.37
C GLY A 476 -37.97 -19.51 15.38
N GLY A 477 -37.67 -18.64 16.36
CA GLY A 477 -38.65 -18.20 17.34
C GLY A 477 -39.88 -17.52 16.71
N LYS A 478 -39.65 -16.70 15.67
CA LYS A 478 -40.74 -16.06 14.92
C LYS A 478 -41.59 -17.07 14.13
N ALA A 479 -40.95 -18.05 13.50
CA ALA A 479 -41.65 -19.09 12.75
C ALA A 479 -42.53 -19.97 13.66
N ILE A 480 -42.04 -20.32 14.87
CA ILE A 480 -42.80 -21.08 15.86
C ILE A 480 -43.99 -20.27 16.39
N ASN A 481 -43.77 -19.01 16.76
CA ASN A 481 -44.85 -18.14 17.25
C ASN A 481 -45.97 -17.97 16.21
N ASN A 482 -45.62 -17.82 14.93
CA ASN A 482 -46.61 -17.74 13.86
C ASN A 482 -47.45 -19.02 13.72
N ARG A 483 -46.86 -20.21 13.94
CA ARG A 483 -47.59 -21.49 13.92
C ARG A 483 -48.53 -21.62 15.12
N LEU A 484 -48.07 -21.24 16.30
CA LEU A 484 -48.89 -21.29 17.53
C LEU A 484 -50.10 -20.36 17.43
N SER A 485 -49.91 -19.11 17.00
CA SER A 485 -51.02 -18.17 16.82
C SER A 485 -52.00 -18.60 15.72
N ALA A 486 -51.53 -19.28 14.68
CA ALA A 486 -52.40 -19.84 13.64
C ALA A 486 -53.21 -21.05 14.14
N ALA A 487 -52.62 -21.88 15.01
CA ALA A 487 -53.30 -23.01 15.65
C ALA A 487 -54.39 -22.53 16.64
N GLU A 488 -54.11 -21.49 17.42
CA GLU A 488 -55.06 -20.91 18.39
C GLU A 488 -56.26 -20.22 17.70
N LYS A 489 -56.08 -19.69 16.48
CA LYS A 489 -57.14 -19.06 15.68
C LYS A 489 -58.07 -20.03 14.94
N LYS A 490 -57.97 -21.34 15.17
CA LYS A 490 -59.03 -22.29 14.77
C LYS A 490 -59.98 -22.55 15.95
N PRO A 491 -61.00 -21.70 16.21
CA PRO A 491 -62.12 -22.10 17.05
C PRO A 491 -63.17 -22.84 16.21
N ASP A 492 -63.41 -24.10 16.54
CA ASP A 492 -64.74 -24.68 16.80
C ASP A 492 -65.93 -24.46 15.82
N ASP A 493 -65.71 -24.19 14.54
CA ASP A 493 -66.81 -24.21 13.53
C ASP A 493 -67.28 -25.63 13.13
N ASN A 494 -66.87 -26.67 13.88
CA ASN A 494 -67.37 -28.04 13.72
C ASN A 494 -68.10 -28.52 14.98
N LYS A 495 -69.17 -27.80 15.35
CA LYS A 495 -70.26 -28.34 16.17
C LYS A 495 -71.54 -28.33 15.34
N GLU A 496 -71.67 -29.32 14.47
CA GLU A 496 -72.90 -30.01 14.07
C GLU A 496 -72.60 -30.83 12.81
N THR A 497 -72.25 -32.10 12.99
CA THR A 497 -72.92 -33.26 12.35
C THR A 497 -72.17 -34.50 12.84
N GLU A 498 -72.53 -34.94 14.04
CA GLU A 498 -72.28 -36.31 14.47
C GLU A 498 -73.43 -37.15 13.89
N SER A 499 -73.18 -37.94 12.84
CA SER A 499 -73.61 -39.33 12.80
C SER A 499 -73.22 -40.05 11.50
N GLN A 500 -72.53 -41.16 11.73
CA GLN A 500 -72.46 -42.41 10.96
C GLN A 500 -71.27 -42.68 10.04
N VAL A 501 -70.83 -43.94 10.20
CA VAL A 501 -70.08 -44.82 9.30
C VAL A 501 -68.56 -44.70 9.43
N GLU A 502 -67.93 -45.47 10.33
CA GLU A 502 -67.55 -46.89 10.20
C GLU A 502 -66.27 -47.07 9.36
N GLU A 503 -65.21 -47.44 10.10
CA GLU A 503 -64.18 -48.42 9.73
C GLU A 503 -63.56 -48.35 8.32
N LYS A 504 -62.30 -47.87 8.25
CA LYS A 504 -61.23 -48.58 7.53
C LYS A 504 -59.82 -48.11 7.89
N GLU A 505 -59.08 -49.08 8.40
CA GLU A 505 -57.65 -49.40 8.28
C GLU A 505 -56.72 -48.48 7.45
N SER A 506 -55.60 -48.17 8.11
CA SER A 506 -54.20 -48.14 7.65
C SER A 506 -53.85 -47.56 6.28
N GLU A 507 -53.07 -46.46 6.27
CA GLU A 507 -51.88 -46.33 5.43
C GLU A 507 -51.02 -45.13 5.87
N ASP A 508 -49.75 -45.42 6.13
CA ASP A 508 -48.53 -44.62 5.97
C ASP A 508 -48.40 -43.24 6.65
N VAL A 509 -47.72 -43.27 7.80
CA VAL A 509 -46.99 -42.13 8.35
C VAL A 509 -45.76 -41.88 7.48
N GLU A 510 -45.86 -40.92 6.56
CA GLU A 510 -44.70 -40.35 5.88
C GLU A 510 -44.03 -39.35 6.83
N GLU A 511 -42.94 -39.81 7.45
CA GLU A 511 -42.04 -39.04 8.30
C GLU A 511 -41.36 -37.96 7.45
N VAL A 512 -41.81 -36.71 7.57
CA VAL A 512 -41.14 -35.55 6.94
C VAL A 512 -39.88 -35.25 7.75
N ASP A 513 -38.80 -35.94 7.37
CA ASP A 513 -37.45 -35.69 7.84
C ASP A 513 -36.96 -34.35 7.25
N VAL A 514 -37.00 -33.29 8.06
CA VAL A 514 -36.38 -32.00 7.72
C VAL A 514 -34.89 -32.13 7.99
N THR A 515 -34.20 -32.76 7.03
CA THR A 515 -32.73 -32.74 6.97
C THR A 515 -32.29 -31.31 6.67
N PHE A 516 -31.75 -30.63 7.69
CA PHE A 516 -30.87 -29.50 7.46
C PHE A 516 -29.68 -30.02 6.67
N GLY A 517 -29.50 -29.52 5.44
CA GLY A 517 -28.36 -29.84 4.61
C GLY A 517 -27.06 -29.62 5.37
N SER A 518 -26.42 -30.73 5.72
CA SER A 518 -25.02 -30.81 6.06
C SER A 518 -24.23 -30.09 4.97
N LEU A 519 -23.52 -29.03 5.33
CA LEU A 519 -22.40 -28.53 4.56
C LEU A 519 -21.31 -29.59 4.69
N ASP A 520 -21.37 -30.61 3.83
CA ASP A 520 -20.35 -31.63 3.74
C ASP A 520 -19.02 -30.97 3.39
N ALA A 521 -18.04 -31.31 4.22
CA ALA A 521 -16.64 -31.06 4.00
C ALA A 521 -16.26 -31.51 2.58
N VAL A 522 -15.59 -30.62 1.85
CA VAL A 522 -14.81 -30.99 0.68
C VAL A 522 -13.64 -31.84 1.18
N GLU A 523 -13.84 -33.15 1.17
CA GLU A 523 -12.83 -34.16 1.38
C GLU A 523 -12.01 -34.28 0.08
N GLU A 524 -10.78 -33.79 0.14
CA GLU A 524 -9.75 -33.90 -0.90
C GLU A 524 -9.38 -35.38 -1.05
N LYS A 525 -9.86 -36.02 -2.12
CA LYS A 525 -9.49 -37.40 -2.45
C LYS A 525 -8.16 -37.45 -3.18
N ASP A 526 -7.23 -38.12 -2.53
CA ASP A 526 -5.99 -38.69 -3.06
C ASP A 526 -6.18 -39.38 -4.41
N ALA A 527 -5.40 -38.95 -5.39
CA ALA A 527 -5.18 -39.67 -6.64
C ALA A 527 -3.94 -40.57 -6.48
N GLN A 528 -4.13 -41.76 -5.89
CA GLN A 528 -3.19 -42.88 -6.07
C GLN A 528 -3.62 -43.75 -7.25
N GLY A 529 -3.04 -43.46 -8.42
CA GLY A 529 -3.06 -44.33 -9.60
C GLY A 529 -1.73 -45.05 -9.74
N ASN A 530 -1.68 -46.30 -9.28
CA ASN A 530 -0.53 -47.21 -9.36
C ASN A 530 -0.47 -47.86 -10.76
N LYS A 531 0.67 -47.73 -11.49
CA LYS A 531 1.06 -48.75 -12.49
C LYS A 531 2.57 -48.79 -12.77
N LYS A 532 3.23 -49.59 -11.93
CA LYS A 532 4.30 -50.54 -12.21
C LYS A 532 4.58 -50.78 -13.71
N THR A 533 5.80 -50.50 -14.16
CA THR A 533 6.43 -51.28 -15.24
C THR A 533 7.91 -51.46 -14.92
N THR A 534 8.25 -52.72 -14.66
CA THR A 534 9.59 -53.27 -14.44
C THR A 534 10.36 -53.26 -15.76
N ALA A 535 11.61 -52.80 -15.75
CA ALA A 535 12.65 -53.28 -16.65
C ALA A 535 13.98 -53.26 -15.89
N GLU A 536 14.42 -54.44 -15.49
CA GLU A 536 15.77 -54.75 -15.02
C GLU A 536 16.80 -54.62 -16.15
N ASN A 537 18.06 -54.54 -15.70
CA ASN A 537 19.31 -55.06 -16.29
C ASN A 537 20.22 -54.07 -17.06
N PRO A 538 21.55 -54.31 -17.13
CA PRO A 538 22.49 -54.28 -15.99
C PRO A 538 23.87 -53.63 -16.33
N LYS A 539 24.70 -53.48 -15.29
CA LYS A 539 26.18 -53.70 -15.25
C LYS A 539 27.19 -52.85 -16.05
N GLU A 540 28.16 -52.41 -15.25
CA GLU A 540 29.64 -52.47 -15.40
C GLU A 540 30.41 -51.51 -16.34
N SER A 541 31.44 -50.93 -15.69
CA SER A 541 32.77 -50.45 -16.15
C SER A 541 32.83 -49.28 -17.15
N ASN A 542 33.71 -48.28 -17.01
CA ASN A 542 35.02 -48.14 -16.35
C ASN A 542 35.15 -46.81 -15.59
#